data_AF-A0A7X3KC63-F1
#
_entry.id   AF-A0A7X3KC63-F1
#
_cell.length_a   1.000
_cell.length_b   1.000
_cell.length_c   1.000
_cell.angle_alpha   90.00
_cell.angle_beta   90.00
_cell.angle_gamma   90.00
#
_symmetry.space_group_name_H-M   'P 1'
#
loop_
_entity.id
_entity.type
_entity.pdbx_description
1 polymer ?
#
loop_
_entity_poly.entity_id
_entity_poly.type
_entity_poly.pdbx_seq_one_letter_code
_entity_poly.pdbx_strand_id
1 'polypeptide(L)'
;MIKKATQTMLKGFTLIEMLVVILIISVLLLLFVPNLVQQKEVVREKGNAAIVKVVESQAEIYQLNHSGAPNLGQLVAEKQITKEQADAYRDYYKKHSGESRIVPD
;
A
#
# COMPACT_ATOMS: atom_id res chain seq x y z
N MET A 1 -63.28 -1.07 34.20
CA MET A 1 -62.40 -2.15 33.69
C MET A 1 -60.98 -1.62 33.62
N ILE A 2 -60.08 -2.11 34.48
CA ILE A 2 -58.67 -1.64 34.52
C ILE A 2 -57.84 -2.67 33.74
N LYS A 3 -57.32 -2.28 32.57
CA LYS A 3 -56.42 -3.13 31.76
C LYS A 3 -55.05 -3.18 32.46
N LYS A 4 -54.64 -4.37 32.88
CA LYS A 4 -53.31 -4.67 33.42
C LYS A 4 -52.30 -4.65 32.26
N ALA A 5 -51.35 -3.71 32.26
CA ALA A 5 -50.26 -3.69 31.29
C ALA A 5 -49.23 -4.78 31.67
N THR A 6 -49.19 -5.86 30.88
CA THR A 6 -48.18 -6.91 31.04
C THR A 6 -46.86 -6.41 30.47
N GLN A 7 -45.89 -6.11 31.34
CA GLN A 7 -44.52 -5.78 30.95
C GLN A 7 -43.81 -7.06 30.50
N THR A 8 -43.62 -7.21 29.19
CA THR A 8 -42.82 -8.28 28.61
C THR A 8 -41.35 -7.99 28.88
N MET A 9 -40.73 -8.68 29.86
CA MET A 9 -39.28 -8.57 30.06
C MET A 9 -38.56 -9.18 28.85
N LEU A 10 -37.94 -8.33 28.03
CA LEU A 10 -37.00 -8.77 27.01
C LEU A 10 -35.75 -9.30 27.72
N LYS A 11 -35.42 -10.58 27.52
CA LYS A 11 -34.15 -11.14 27.97
C LYS A 11 -33.03 -10.48 27.17
N GLY A 12 -32.37 -9.51 27.80
CA GLY A 12 -31.27 -8.78 27.22
C GLY A 12 -29.97 -9.58 27.24
N PHE A 13 -29.26 -9.44 26.13
CA PHE A 13 -27.86 -9.76 25.88
C PHE A 13 -27.00 -9.93 27.15
N THR A 14 -26.42 -11.11 27.32
CA THR A 14 -25.61 -11.43 28.50
C THR A 14 -24.15 -11.00 28.30
N LEU A 15 -23.40 -10.82 29.40
CA LEU A 15 -21.95 -10.62 29.34
C LEU A 15 -21.23 -11.81 28.68
N ILE A 16 -21.79 -13.02 28.84
CA ILE A 16 -21.28 -14.24 28.21
C ILE A 16 -21.42 -14.15 26.68
N GLU A 17 -22.53 -13.63 26.17
CA GLU A 17 -22.72 -13.37 24.74
C GLU A 17 -21.64 -12.43 24.20
N MET A 18 -21.32 -11.37 24.94
CA MET A 18 -20.24 -10.45 24.54
C MET A 18 -18.86 -11.08 24.55
N LEU A 19 -18.59 -11.95 25.50
CA LEU A 19 -17.33 -12.68 25.56
C LEU A 19 -17.15 -13.60 24.34
N VAL A 20 -18.20 -14.36 23.99
CA VAL A 20 -18.18 -15.26 22.83
C VAL A 20 -18.05 -14.48 21.52
N VAL A 21 -18.71 -13.32 21.40
CA VAL A 21 -18.60 -12.48 20.21
C VAL A 21 -17.20 -11.89 20.06
N ILE A 22 -16.58 -11.38 21.13
CA ILE A 22 -15.20 -10.87 21.08
C ILE A 22 -14.22 -11.99 20.72
N LEU A 23 -14.43 -13.19 21.25
CA LEU A 23 -13.62 -14.36 20.91
C LEU A 23 -13.70 -14.66 19.40
N ILE A 24 -14.90 -14.71 18.83
CA ILE A 24 -15.09 -14.96 17.39
C ILE A 24 -14.44 -13.86 16.56
N ILE A 25 -14.66 -12.57 16.89
CA ILE A 25 -14.06 -11.43 16.17
C ILE A 25 -12.53 -11.51 16.23
N SER A 26 -11.94 -11.91 17.37
CA SER A 26 -10.49 -12.01 17.52
C SER A 26 -9.88 -13.04 16.57
N VAL A 27 -10.52 -14.22 16.43
CA VAL A 27 -10.08 -15.28 15.51
C VAL A 27 -10.24 -14.84 14.06
N LEU A 28 -11.35 -14.19 13.72
CA LEU A 28 -11.54 -13.63 12.37
C LEU A 28 -10.46 -12.59 12.05
N LEU A 29 -10.15 -11.65 12.97
CA LEU A 29 -9.10 -10.66 12.77
C LEU A 29 -7.73 -11.30 12.54
N LEU A 30 -7.38 -12.35 13.28
CA LEU A 30 -6.13 -13.09 13.07
C LEU A 30 -6.02 -13.72 11.68
N LEU A 31 -7.14 -14.14 11.07
CA LEU A 31 -7.15 -14.65 9.70
C LEU A 31 -7.15 -13.53 8.65
N PHE A 32 -7.83 -12.40 8.92
CA PHE A 32 -7.95 -11.29 7.97
C PHE A 32 -6.71 -10.38 7.92
N VAL A 33 -6.11 -10.04 9.07
CA VAL A 33 -4.93 -9.17 9.16
C VAL A 33 -3.76 -9.63 8.29
N PRO A 34 -3.29 -10.89 8.34
CA PRO A 34 -2.16 -11.32 7.52
C PRO A 34 -2.48 -11.25 6.03
N ASN A 35 -3.73 -11.47 5.63
CA ASN A 35 -4.17 -11.36 4.23
C ASN A 35 -4.19 -9.88 3.76
N LEU A 36 -4.63 -8.96 4.61
CA LEU A 36 -4.63 -7.52 4.31
C LEU A 36 -3.21 -6.94 4.18
N VAL A 37 -2.30 -7.33 5.07
CA VAL A 37 -0.89 -6.87 5.03
C VAL A 37 -0.22 -7.32 3.74
N GLN A 38 -0.41 -8.57 3.32
CA GLN A 38 0.16 -9.08 2.06
C GLN A 38 -0.37 -8.33 0.83
N GLN A 39 -1.66 -8.02 0.77
CA GLN A 39 -2.22 -7.26 -0.36
C GLN A 39 -1.65 -5.83 -0.45
N LYS A 40 -1.43 -5.17 0.69
CA LYS A 40 -0.81 -3.84 0.73
C LYS A 40 0.61 -3.86 0.14
N GLU A 41 1.38 -4.90 0.46
CA GLU A 41 2.74 -5.07 -0.07
C GLU A 41 2.76 -5.31 -1.59
N VAL A 42 1.87 -6.17 -2.09
CA VAL A 42 1.73 -6.42 -3.54
C VAL A 42 1.30 -5.14 -4.29
N VAL A 43 0.37 -4.36 -3.74
CA VAL A 43 -0.03 -3.07 -4.33
C VAL A 43 1.13 -2.09 -4.34
N ARG A 44 1.90 -2.01 -3.25
CA ARG A 44 3.10 -1.16 -3.17
C ARG A 44 4.13 -1.55 -4.23
N GLU A 45 4.39 -2.83 -4.39
CA GLU A 45 5.33 -3.34 -5.39
C GLU A 45 4.90 -3.03 -6.83
N LYS A 46 3.63 -3.28 -7.17
CA LYS A 46 3.06 -2.89 -8.47
C LYS A 46 3.13 -1.38 -8.68
N GLY A 47 2.88 -0.60 -7.63
CA GLY A 47 3.05 0.87 -7.66
C GLY A 47 4.48 1.26 -7.98
N ASN A 48 5.47 0.66 -7.30
CA ASN A 48 6.88 0.94 -7.54
C ASN A 48 7.30 0.57 -8.97
N ALA A 49 6.82 -0.55 -9.52
CA ALA A 49 7.07 -0.93 -10.91
C ALA A 49 6.51 0.12 -11.91
N ALA A 50 5.34 0.69 -11.63
CA ALA A 50 4.81 1.78 -12.45
C ALA A 50 5.67 3.05 -12.34
N ILE A 51 6.20 3.36 -11.15
CA ILE A 51 7.13 4.48 -10.96
C ILE A 51 8.43 4.26 -11.74
N VAL A 52 8.96 3.03 -11.78
CA VAL A 52 10.13 2.69 -12.60
C VAL A 52 9.91 3.06 -14.06
N LYS A 53 8.77 2.66 -14.62
CA LYS A 53 8.42 3.00 -16.01
C LYS A 53 8.31 4.50 -16.26
N VAL A 54 7.76 5.26 -15.30
CA VAL A 54 7.69 6.72 -15.39
C VAL A 54 9.08 7.34 -15.39
N VAL A 55 9.96 6.91 -14.48
CA VAL A 55 11.33 7.42 -14.39
C VAL A 55 12.13 7.10 -15.67
N GLU A 56 12.01 5.89 -16.19
CA GLU A 56 12.66 5.49 -17.45
C GLU A 56 12.15 6.29 -18.65
N SER A 57 10.83 6.52 -18.73
CA SER A 57 10.25 7.35 -19.79
C SER A 57 10.76 8.80 -19.72
N GLN A 58 10.91 9.36 -18.52
CA GLN A 58 11.47 10.70 -18.36
C GLN A 58 12.97 10.75 -18.68
N ALA A 59 13.71 9.69 -18.35
CA ALA A 59 15.10 9.54 -18.75
C ALA A 59 15.24 9.45 -20.28
N GLU A 60 14.35 8.73 -20.96
CA GLU A 60 14.31 8.69 -22.42
C GLU A 60 14.03 10.08 -23.02
N ILE A 61 13.02 10.78 -22.50
CA ILE A 61 12.70 12.16 -22.92
C ILE A 61 13.89 13.10 -22.67
N TYR A 62 14.60 12.93 -21.57
CA TYR A 62 15.81 13.69 -21.28
C TYR A 62 16.90 13.44 -22.32
N GLN A 63 17.15 12.18 -22.71
CA GLN A 63 18.13 11.83 -23.74
C GLN A 63 17.78 12.41 -25.12
N LEU A 64 16.49 12.56 -25.41
CA LEU A 64 16.05 13.16 -26.67
C LEU A 64 16.32 14.68 -26.70
N ASN A 65 16.24 15.35 -25.55
CA ASN A 65 16.41 16.80 -25.45
C ASN A 65 17.85 17.23 -25.11
N HIS A 66 18.63 16.35 -24.47
CA HIS A 66 19.99 16.61 -24.02
C HIS A 66 20.94 15.54 -24.56
N SER A 67 22.08 15.96 -25.10
CA SER A 67 23.14 15.03 -25.53
C SER A 67 23.88 14.47 -24.31
N GLY A 68 23.35 13.41 -23.70
CA GLY A 68 23.98 12.74 -22.57
C GLY A 68 23.11 11.66 -21.92
N ALA A 69 23.75 10.69 -21.26
CA ALA A 69 23.04 9.70 -20.47
C ALA A 69 22.46 10.36 -19.19
N PRO A 70 21.16 10.18 -18.91
CA PRO A 70 20.47 10.77 -17.78
C PRO A 70 20.89 10.09 -16.48
N ASN A 71 21.04 10.86 -15.41
CA ASN A 71 21.12 10.32 -14.06
C ASN A 71 19.93 10.77 -13.21
N LEU A 72 19.59 10.00 -12.16
CA LEU A 72 18.46 10.31 -11.30
C LEU A 72 18.60 11.71 -10.68
N GLY A 73 19.81 12.11 -10.30
CA GLY A 73 20.09 13.45 -9.78
C GLY A 73 19.65 14.57 -10.74
N GLN A 74 19.91 14.43 -12.03
CA GLN A 74 19.54 15.36 -13.10
C GLN A 74 18.04 15.40 -13.30
N LEU A 75 17.39 14.23 -13.35
CA LEU A 75 15.93 14.15 -13.49
C LEU A 75 15.20 14.83 -12.33
N VAL A 76 15.75 14.73 -11.10
CA VAL A 76 15.22 15.44 -9.92
C VAL A 76 15.54 16.93 -9.98
N ALA A 77 16.76 17.31 -10.37
CA ALA A 77 17.19 18.70 -10.48
C ALA A 77 16.36 19.49 -11.49
N GLU A 78 16.02 18.86 -12.62
CA GLU A 78 15.17 19.42 -13.66
C GLU A 78 13.67 19.27 -13.38
N LYS A 79 13.30 18.72 -12.22
CA LYS A 79 11.92 18.50 -11.77
C LYS A 79 11.11 17.60 -12.73
N GLN A 80 11.77 16.75 -13.51
CA GLN A 80 11.12 15.75 -14.36
C GLN A 80 10.52 14.61 -13.52
N ILE A 81 11.14 14.34 -12.37
CA ILE A 81 10.65 13.40 -11.35
C ILE A 81 10.78 14.01 -9.94
N THR A 82 9.98 13.51 -8.99
CA THR A 82 10.09 13.92 -7.58
C THR A 82 11.14 13.10 -6.83
N LYS A 83 11.54 13.57 -5.64
CA LYS A 83 12.46 12.82 -4.77
C LYS A 83 11.88 11.47 -4.38
N GLU A 84 10.59 11.43 -4.08
CA GLU A 84 9.87 10.21 -3.72
C GLU A 84 9.88 9.18 -4.86
N GLN A 85 9.81 9.64 -6.12
CA GLN A 85 9.90 8.77 -7.29
C GLN A 85 11.32 8.21 -7.49
N ALA A 86 12.36 9.04 -7.26
CA ALA A 86 13.75 8.60 -7.28
C ALA A 86 14.04 7.58 -6.14
N ASP A 87 13.49 7.80 -4.95
CA ASP A 87 13.60 6.89 -3.81
C ASP A 87 12.93 5.55 -4.11
N ALA A 88 11.70 5.58 -4.65
CA ALA A 88 10.97 4.37 -5.06
C ALA A 88 11.70 3.59 -6.17
N TYR A 89 12.33 4.28 -7.12
CA TYR A 89 13.18 3.68 -8.14
C TYR A 89 14.38 2.96 -7.53
N ARG A 90 15.11 3.62 -6.61
CA ARG A 90 16.24 3.00 -5.91
C ARG A 90 15.80 1.78 -5.08
N ASP A 91 14.67 1.89 -4.39
CA ASP A 91 14.15 0.81 -3.56
C ASP A 91 13.67 -0.40 -4.39
N TYR A 92 13.17 -0.17 -5.60
CA TYR A 92 12.82 -1.23 -6.55
C TYR A 92 14.05 -2.07 -6.93
N TYR A 93 15.14 -1.43 -7.38
CA TYR A 93 16.37 -2.13 -7.80
C TYR A 93 17.18 -2.71 -6.64
N LYS A 94 17.06 -2.15 -5.42
CA LYS A 94 17.63 -2.79 -4.21
C LYS A 94 16.97 -4.13 -3.92
N LYS A 95 15.65 -4.24 -4.15
CA LYS A 95 14.91 -5.51 -4.00
C LYS A 95 15.12 -6.45 -5.18
N HIS A 96 15.36 -5.91 -6.37
CA HIS A 96 15.58 -6.63 -7.62
C HIS A 96 17.05 -6.52 -8.07
N SER A 97 17.98 -6.93 -7.21
CA SER A 97 19.43 -6.78 -7.46
C SER A 97 19.97 -7.57 -8.67
N GLY A 98 19.15 -8.43 -9.29
CA GLY A 98 19.46 -9.15 -10.52
C GLY A 98 19.03 -8.42 -11.80
N GLU A 99 18.28 -7.32 -11.70
CA GLU A 99 17.83 -6.52 -12.85
C GLU A 99 18.79 -5.37 -13.13
N SER A 100 19.09 -5.14 -14.42
CA SER A 100 19.96 -4.04 -14.82
C SER A 100 19.22 -2.71 -14.72
N ARG A 101 19.79 -1.79 -13.96
CA ARG A 101 19.29 -0.42 -13.83
C ARG A 101 19.59 0.37 -15.10
N ILE A 102 18.59 1.08 -15.63
CA ILE A 102 18.72 1.88 -16.87
C ILE A 102 19.21 3.31 -16.56
N VAL A 103 18.74 3.90 -15.46
CA VAL A 103 19.06 5.28 -15.08
C VAL A 103 19.99 5.29 -13.87
N PRO A 104 21.30 5.59 -13.99
CA PRO A 104 22.23 5.65 -12.85
C PRO A 104 21.85 6.73 -11.82
N ASP A 105 22.48 6.72 -10.64
CA ASP A 105 22.23 7.71 -9.58
C ASP A 105 22.69 9.11 -9.97
#